data_AF-A0A2M8B9Q9-F1
#
_entry.id   AF-A0A2M8B9Q9-F1
#
_cell.length_a   1.000
_cell.length_b   1.000
_cell.length_c   1.000
_cell.angle_alpha   90.00
_cell.angle_beta   90.00
_cell.angle_gamma   90.00
#
_symmetry.space_group_name_H-M   'P 1'
#
loop_
_entity.id
_entity.type
_entity.pdbx_description
1 polymer ?
#
loop_
_entity_poly.entity_id
_entity_poly.type
_entity_poly.pdbx_seq_one_letter_code
_entity_poly.pdbx_strand_id
1 'polypeptide(L)' 'AGWTVTEVGRQPWVVVGFLRTAEAVTPMPHLQLPFAMFAALFLFLGVMVVVLLKRMVFASPGAEPTDPEPEREVQP' A
#
# COMPACT_ATOMS: atom_id res chain seq x y z
N ALA A 1 7.93 9.11 -5.62
CA ALA A 1 8.68 9.42 -6.85
C ALA A 1 10.16 8.99 -6.82
N GLY A 2 10.83 8.96 -5.66
CA GLY A 2 12.27 8.64 -5.59
C GLY A 2 12.68 7.29 -6.21
N TRP A 3 11.92 6.22 -5.91
CA TRP A 3 12.19 4.88 -6.44
C TRP A 3 12.20 4.84 -7.98
N THR A 4 11.25 5.52 -8.62
CA THR A 4 11.17 5.60 -10.09
C THR A 4 12.39 6.29 -10.68
N VAL A 5 12.89 7.36 -10.06
CA VAL A 5 14.09 8.08 -10.54
C VAL A 5 15.33 7.18 -10.46
N THR A 6 15.49 6.46 -9.35
CA THR A 6 16.64 5.55 -9.17
C THR A 6 16.55 4.31 -10.07
N GLU A 7 15.34 3.79 -10.30
CA GLU A 7 15.14 2.57 -11.10
C GLU A 7 15.15 2.81 -12.60
N VAL A 8 14.44 3.84 -13.06
CA VAL A 8 14.40 4.17 -14.48
C VAL A 8 15.71 4.83 -14.89
N GLY A 9 16.36 5.58 -14.00
CA GLY A 9 17.66 6.20 -14.26
C GLY A 9 18.79 5.21 -14.53
N ARG A 10 18.69 3.95 -14.06
CA ARG A 10 19.67 2.89 -14.38
C ARG A 10 19.41 2.14 -15.68
N GLN A 11 18.24 2.33 -16.31
CA GLN A 11 17.99 1.77 -17.65
C GLN A 11 19.03 2.32 -18.63
N PRO A 12 19.63 1.51 -19.54
CA PRO A 12 19.21 0.15 -19.96
C PRO A 12 19.89 -1.01 -19.21
N TRP A 13 20.52 -0.76 -18.05
CA TRP A 13 21.35 -1.74 -17.36
C TRP A 13 20.63 -2.36 -16.17
N VAL A 14 20.73 -3.68 -16.03
CA VAL A 14 20.43 -4.37 -14.77
C VAL A 14 21.65 -4.28 -13.85
N VAL A 15 22.83 -4.61 -14.42
CA VAL A 15 24.16 -4.43 -13.82
C VAL A 15 25.03 -3.70 -14.82
N VAL A 16 25.48 -2.49 -14.46
CA VAL A 16 26.23 -1.60 -15.36
C VAL A 16 27.49 -2.28 -15.88
N GLY A 17 27.64 -2.35 -17.20
CA GLY A 17 28.81 -2.94 -17.86
C GLY A 17 28.77 -4.47 -17.99
N PHE A 18 27.76 -5.15 -17.43
CA PHE A 18 27.69 -6.61 -17.43
C PHE A 18 26.40 -7.18 -18.03
N LEU A 19 25.23 -6.60 -17.71
CA LEU A 19 23.94 -7.16 -18.14
C LEU A 19 22.93 -6.06 -18.51
N ARG A 20 22.42 -6.11 -19.74
CA ARG A 20 21.35 -5.22 -20.21
C ARG A 20 19.97 -5.76 -19.90
N THR A 21 19.01 -4.86 -19.73
CA THR A 21 17.62 -5.21 -19.40
C THR A 21 16.94 -6.01 -20.51
N ALA A 22 17.31 -5.75 -21.77
CA ALA A 22 16.84 -6.50 -22.93
C ALA A 22 17.38 -7.94 -23.01
N GLU A 23 18.54 -8.22 -22.41
CA GLU A 23 19.14 -9.56 -22.39
C GLU A 23 18.61 -10.41 -21.22
N ALA A 24 18.07 -9.75 -20.19
CA ALA A 24 17.55 -10.39 -18.99
C ALA A 24 16.09 -10.89 -19.13
N VAL A 25 15.39 -10.59 -20.22
CA VAL A 25 13.99 -10.97 -20.41
C VAL A 25 13.85 -12.41 -20.89
N THR A 26 13.14 -13.24 -20.13
CA THR A 26 12.84 -14.63 -20.52
C THR A 26 11.60 -14.66 -21.43
N PRO A 27 11.62 -15.37 -22.57
CA PRO A 27 10.44 -15.54 -23.41
C PRO A 27 9.35 -16.30 -22.65
N MET A 28 8.21 -15.66 -22.41
CA MET A 28 7.06 -16.28 -21.76
C MET A 28 5.79 -16.02 -22.56
N PRO A 29 5.27 -17.03 -23.29
CA PRO A 29 4.01 -16.87 -24.00
C PRO A 29 2.87 -16.64 -23.01
N HIS A 30 1.91 -15.79 -23.38
CA HIS A 30 0.72 -15.46 -22.57
C HIS A 30 0.99 -14.70 -21.25
N LEU A 31 2.09 -13.94 -21.13
CA LEU A 31 2.40 -13.12 -19.94
C LEU A 31 1.27 -12.16 -19.50
N GLN A 32 0.39 -11.77 -20.43
CA GLN A 32 -0.74 -10.89 -20.15
C GLN A 32 -1.70 -11.46 -19.11
N LEU A 33 -1.91 -12.79 -19.08
CA LEU A 33 -2.84 -13.44 -18.16
C LEU A 33 -2.39 -13.36 -16.69
N PRO A 34 -1.18 -13.84 -16.31
CA PRO A 34 -0.71 -13.69 -14.94
C PRO A 34 -0.55 -12.21 -14.56
N PHE A 35 -0.11 -11.35 -15.50
CA PHE A 35 -0.03 -9.91 -15.25
C PHE A 35 -1.38 -9.30 -14.87
N ALA A 36 -2.44 -9.57 -15.65
CA ALA A 36 -3.78 -9.06 -15.37
C ALA A 36 -4.35 -9.64 -14.06
N MET A 37 -4.12 -10.92 -13.79
CA MET A 37 -4.50 -11.58 -12.53
C MET A 37 -3.87 -10.87 -11.31
N PHE A 38 -2.56 -10.67 -11.31
CA PHE A 38 -1.88 -9.98 -10.20
C PHE A 38 -2.28 -8.50 -10.10
N ALA A 39 -2.43 -7.81 -11.23
CA ALA A 39 -2.90 -6.43 -11.24
C ALA A 39 -4.30 -6.30 -10.62
N ALA A 40 -5.25 -7.17 -11.00
CA ALA A 40 -6.59 -7.20 -10.44
C ALA A 40 -6.58 -7.52 -8.94
N LEU A 41 -5.75 -8.48 -8.52
CA LEU A 41 -5.58 -8.84 -7.11
C LEU A 41 -5.08 -7.65 -6.27
N PHE A 42 -4.02 -6.97 -6.72
CA PHE A 42 -3.49 -5.81 -6.00
C PHE A 42 -4.46 -4.63 -6.00
N LEU A 43 -5.21 -4.42 -7.09
CA LEU A 43 -6.22 -3.39 -7.15
C LEU A 43 -7.38 -3.69 -6.17
N PHE A 44 -7.86 -4.93 -6.13
CA PHE A 44 -8.87 -5.37 -5.15
C PHE A 44 -8.38 -5.16 -3.71
N LEU A 45 -7.15 -5.58 -3.40
CA LEU A 45 -6.57 -5.40 -2.07
C LEU A 45 -6.42 -3.90 -1.73
N GLY A 46 -5.95 -3.09 -2.67
CA GLY A 46 -5.86 -1.64 -2.50
C GLY A 46 -7.22 -1.00 -2.20
N VAL A 47 -8.28 -1.41 -2.90
CA VAL A 47 -9.66 -0.95 -2.63
C VAL A 47 -10.11 -1.38 -1.24
N MET A 48 -9.88 -2.64 -0.84
CA MET A 48 -10.23 -3.13 0.50
C MET A 48 -9.53 -2.33 1.60
N VAL A 49 -8.23 -2.05 1.45
CA VAL A 49 -7.48 -1.22 2.39
C VAL A 49 -8.07 0.18 2.47
N VAL A 50 -8.36 0.84 1.34
CA VAL A 50 -8.95 2.18 1.33
C VAL A 50 -10.34 2.19 1.97
N VAL A 51 -11.18 1.19 1.70
CA VAL A 51 -12.51 1.06 2.31
C VAL A 51 -12.40 0.85 3.81
N LEU A 52 -11.52 -0.04 4.27
CA LEU A 52 -11.30 -0.30 5.69
C LEU A 52 -10.78 0.94 6.41
N LEU A 53 -9.78 1.62 5.84
CA LEU A 53 -9.25 2.86 6.41
C LEU A 53 -10.32 3.96 6.47
N LYS A 54 -11.12 4.14 5.41
CA LYS A 54 -12.26 5.07 5.44
C LYS A 54 -13.24 4.69 6.56
N ARG A 55 -13.61 3.41 6.66
CA ARG A 55 -14.52 2.95 7.71
C ARG A 55 -13.94 3.21 9.09
N MET A 56 -12.67 2.90 9.35
CA MET A 56 -12.03 3.15 10.66
C MET A 56 -11.96 4.64 10.99
N VAL A 57 -11.57 5.48 10.03
CA VAL A 57 -11.45 6.94 10.22
C VAL A 57 -12.82 7.58 10.46
N PHE A 58 -13.85 7.19 9.72
CA PHE A 58 -15.18 7.80 9.82
C PHE A 58 -16.12 7.11 10.83
N ALA A 59 -15.84 5.86 11.22
CA ALA A 59 -16.59 5.14 12.23
C ALA A 59 -15.95 5.22 13.61
N SER A 60 -14.87 6.01 13.80
CA SER A 60 -14.42 6.40 15.14
C SER A 60 -15.60 7.11 15.81
N PRO A 61 -16.26 6.50 16.79
CA PRO A 61 -17.16 7.24 17.66
C PRO A 61 -16.29 8.31 18.33
N GLY A 62 -16.88 9.47 18.63
CA GLY A 62 -16.21 10.48 19.43
C GLY A 62 -15.53 9.82 20.63
N ALA A 63 -14.34 10.31 20.97
CA ALA A 63 -13.68 10.09 22.24
C ALA A 63 -14.75 9.84 23.30
N GLU A 64 -14.64 8.73 24.04
CA GLU A 64 -15.52 8.41 25.16
C GLU A 64 -15.96 9.70 25.84
N PRO A 65 -17.27 9.92 26.08
CA PRO A 65 -17.65 10.93 27.03
C PRO A 65 -16.87 10.59 28.29
N THR A 66 -15.90 11.44 28.63
CA THR A 66 -15.28 11.40 29.95
C THR A 66 -16.44 11.71 30.88
N ASP A 67 -17.06 10.66 31.42
CA ASP A 67 -18.06 10.81 32.46
C ASP A 67 -17.41 11.74 33.49
N PRO A 68 -18.07 12.85 33.87
CA PRO A 68 -17.53 13.69 34.93
C PRO A 68 -17.36 12.77 36.14
N GLU A 69 -16.12 12.60 36.58
CA GLU A 69 -15.77 11.80 37.75
C GLU A 69 -16.77 12.16 38.84
N PRO A 70 -17.55 11.21 39.38
CA PRO A 70 -18.57 11.53 40.37
C PRO A 70 -17.84 12.26 41.47
N GLU A 71 -18.24 13.53 41.61
CA GLU A 71 -17.69 14.52 42.53
C GLU A 71 -17.42 13.77 43.83
N ARG A 72 -16.13 13.53 44.13
CA ARG A 72 -15.74 12.79 45.32
C ARG A 72 -16.45 13.47 46.45
N GLU A 73 -17.41 12.74 47.00
CA GLU A 73 -18.24 13.13 48.10
C GLU A 73 -17.30 13.68 49.18
N VAL A 74 -17.23 15.01 49.25
CA VAL A 74 -16.55 15.74 50.32
C VAL A 74 -17.46 15.52 51.51
N GLN A 75 -17.31 14.35 52.13
CA GLN A 75 -17.91 14.04 53.43
C GLN A 75 -17.29 15.00 54.45
N PRO A 76 -18.12 15.73 55.22
CA PRO A 76 -17.68 16.76 56.15
C PRO A 76 -16.91 16.21 57.36
#